data_AF-A0A1X1G862-F1
#
_entry.id   AF-A0A1X1G862-F1
#
_cell.length_a   1.000
_cell.length_b   1.000
_cell.length_c   1.000
_cell.angle_alpha   90.00
_cell.angle_beta   90.00
_cell.angle_gamma   90.00
#
_symmetry.space_group_name_H-M   'P 1'
#
loop_
_entity.id
_entity.type
_entity.pdbx_description
1 polymer ?
#
loop_
_entity_poly.entity_id
_entity_poly.type
_entity_poly.pdbx_seq_one_letter_code
_entity_poly.pdbx_strand_id
1 'polypeptide(L)'
;MSMTPLKWFAGGSERRCEAMTIIDHLLEDIKDEPQLTPLKNQLVIYKRRLRDDGTSVPFILSQMNVALSRVLIENKLSLSESQDEQIKKLRELSVIRYGY
;
A
#
# COMPACT_ATOMS: atom_id res chain seq x y z
N MET A 1 28.89 12.94 2.35
CA MET A 1 28.27 11.64 2.68
C MET A 1 26.94 11.91 3.36
N SER A 2 25.83 11.87 2.62
CA SER A 2 24.48 12.00 3.17
C SER A 2 24.03 10.64 3.68
N MET A 3 24.00 10.46 5.00
CA MET A 3 23.30 9.32 5.59
C MET A 3 21.79 9.57 5.41
N THR A 4 21.18 8.89 4.44
CA THR A 4 19.73 8.74 4.41
C THR A 4 19.31 8.10 5.74
N PRO A 5 18.48 8.74 6.57
CA PRO A 5 18.00 8.11 7.79
C PRO A 5 17.16 6.91 7.38
N LEU A 6 17.59 5.70 7.77
CA LEU A 6 16.76 4.50 7.69
C LEU A 6 15.50 4.79 8.50
N LYS A 7 14.37 5.02 7.80
CA LYS A 7 13.08 5.36 8.39
C LYS A 7 12.53 4.09 9.09
N TRP A 8 13.00 3.85 10.31
CA TRP A 8 12.39 2.89 11.21
C TRP A 8 10.97 3.36 11.51
N PHE A 9 9.96 2.61 11.07
CA PHE A 9 8.60 2.78 11.59
C PHE A 9 8.62 2.29 13.03
N ALA A 10 8.69 3.21 13.99
CA ALA A 10 8.93 2.94 15.42
C ALA A 10 7.76 2.21 16.10
N GLY A 11 6.66 1.93 15.39
CA GLY A 11 5.58 1.09 15.88
C GLY A 11 4.55 0.71 14.82
N GLY A 12 3.68 -0.25 15.14
CA GLY A 12 2.56 -0.67 14.27
C GLY A 12 1.59 0.47 13.94
N SER A 13 1.45 1.46 14.84
CA SER A 13 0.60 2.63 14.65
C SER A 13 1.13 3.60 13.59
N GLU A 14 2.44 3.85 13.56
CA GLU A 14 3.06 4.67 12.50
C GLU A 14 2.94 4.00 11.14
N ARG A 15 3.20 2.69 11.08
CA ARG A 15 3.05 1.90 9.85
C ARG A 15 1.61 1.92 9.32
N ARG A 16 0.61 1.84 10.20
CA ARG A 16 -0.81 1.94 9.83
C ARG A 16 -1.12 3.32 9.26
N CYS A 17 -0.68 4.38 9.94
CA CYS A 17 -0.92 5.76 9.52
C CYS A 17 -0.30 6.05 8.13
N GLU A 18 0.94 5.61 7.93
CA GLU A 18 1.64 5.79 6.65
C GLU A 18 0.95 4.99 5.53
N ALA A 19 0.56 3.74 5.80
CA ALA A 19 -0.19 2.94 4.83
C ALA A 19 -1.53 3.58 4.46
N MET A 20 -2.29 4.08 5.43
CA MET A 20 -3.57 4.76 5.18
C MET A 20 -3.38 6.02 4.33
N THR A 21 -2.34 6.82 4.61
CA THR A 21 -2.00 8.02 3.83
C THR A 21 -1.67 7.68 2.38
N ILE A 22 -0.85 6.64 2.14
CA ILE A 22 -0.51 6.20 0.78
C ILE A 22 -1.75 5.71 0.03
N ILE A 23 -2.61 4.92 0.70
CA ILE A 23 -3.85 4.43 0.10
C ILE A 23 -4.78 5.60 -0.27
N ASP A 24 -4.86 6.63 0.57
CA ASP A 24 -5.68 7.81 0.27
C ASP A 24 -5.15 8.63 -0.90
N HIS A 25 -3.84 8.82 -0.99
CA HIS A 25 -3.25 9.43 -2.18
C HIS A 25 -3.51 8.62 -3.45
N LEU A 26 -3.36 7.28 -3.39
CA LEU A 26 -3.66 6.40 -4.52
C LEU A 26 -5.14 6.48 -4.94
N LEU A 27 -6.07 6.49 -3.96
CA LEU A 27 -7.50 6.57 -4.25
C LEU A 27 -7.90 7.90 -4.89
N GLU A 28 -7.27 9.00 -4.48
CA GLU A 28 -7.45 10.32 -5.10
C GLU A 28 -6.85 10.39 -6.50
N ASP A 29 -5.65 9.82 -6.69
CA ASP A 29 -4.96 9.83 -7.99
C ASP A 29 -5.73 9.04 -9.07
N ILE A 30 -6.32 7.90 -8.69
CA ILE A 30 -7.07 7.03 -9.63
C ILE A 30 -8.56 7.35 -9.71
N LYS A 31 -9.06 8.41 -9.05
CA LYS A 31 -10.50 8.62 -8.88
C LYS A 31 -11.25 8.82 -10.20
N ASP A 32 -10.58 9.41 -11.18
CA ASP A 32 -11.09 9.74 -12.51
C ASP A 32 -10.63 8.73 -13.58
N GLU A 33 -10.12 7.56 -13.17
CA GLU A 33 -9.66 6.47 -14.04
C GLU A 33 -10.58 5.24 -13.94
N PRO A 34 -11.67 5.15 -14.74
CA PRO A 34 -12.62 4.04 -14.68
C PRO A 34 -11.96 2.66 -14.90
N GLN A 35 -10.91 2.61 -15.72
CA GLN A 35 -10.12 1.41 -15.99
C GLN A 35 -9.47 0.84 -14.71
N LEU A 36 -9.18 1.69 -13.72
CA LEU A 36 -8.59 1.30 -12.44
C LEU A 36 -9.62 0.95 -11.37
N THR A 37 -10.91 0.85 -11.71
CA THR A 37 -11.98 0.46 -10.77
C THR A 37 -11.68 -0.84 -10.01
N PRO A 38 -11.17 -1.92 -10.64
CA PRO A 38 -10.80 -3.13 -9.91
C PRO A 38 -9.73 -2.89 -8.83
N LEU A 39 -8.76 -2.02 -9.11
CA LEU A 39 -7.69 -1.64 -8.19
C LEU A 39 -8.24 -0.79 -7.03
N LYS A 40 -9.09 0.19 -7.35
CA LYS A 40 -9.80 1.05 -6.37
C LYS A 40 -10.58 0.21 -5.36
N ASN A 41 -11.29 -0.81 -5.83
CA ASN A 41 -12.05 -1.70 -4.96
C ASN A 41 -11.16 -2.44 -3.94
N GLN A 42 -9.99 -2.93 -4.38
CA GLN A 42 -9.03 -3.55 -3.45
C GLN A 42 -8.50 -2.55 -2.43
N LEU A 43 -8.11 -1.34 -2.87
CA LEU A 43 -7.62 -0.30 -1.97
C LEU A 43 -8.65 0.07 -0.89
N VAL A 44 -9.93 0.21 -1.26
CA VAL A 44 -11.02 0.49 -0.30
C VAL A 44 -11.20 -0.65 0.72
N ILE A 45 -11.16 -1.91 0.26
CA ILE A 45 -11.27 -3.08 1.14
C ILE A 45 -10.14 -3.08 2.16
N TYR A 46 -8.89 -2.93 1.71
CA TYR A 46 -7.74 -2.99 2.59
C TYR A 46 -7.59 -1.75 3.48
N LYS A 47 -8.02 -0.56 3.04
CA LYS A 47 -8.14 0.61 3.92
C LYS A 47 -9.07 0.33 5.10
N ARG A 48 -10.24 -0.28 4.85
CA ARG A 48 -11.17 -0.67 5.90
C ARG A 48 -10.56 -1.69 6.85
N ARG A 49 -9.87 -2.70 6.32
CA ARG A 49 -9.19 -3.71 7.14
C ARG A 49 -8.10 -3.07 8.01
N LEU A 50 -7.28 -2.17 7.49
CA LEU A 50 -6.28 -1.47 8.30
C LEU A 50 -6.88 -0.69 9.48
N ARG A 51 -8.11 -0.19 9.34
CA ARG A 51 -8.84 0.56 10.37
C ARG A 51 -9.53 -0.35 11.39
N ASP A 52 -10.25 -1.36 10.91
CA ASP A 52 -11.25 -2.10 11.69
C ASP A 52 -10.76 -3.50 12.13
N ASP A 53 -9.73 -4.03 11.46
CA ASP A 53 -9.22 -5.38 11.68
C ASP A 53 -8.13 -5.32 12.77
N GLY A 54 -8.39 -5.93 13.94
CA GLY A 54 -7.41 -6.05 15.04
C GLY A 54 -6.17 -6.87 14.70
N THR A 55 -6.10 -7.36 13.46
CA THR A 55 -5.00 -8.10 12.86
C THR A 55 -3.75 -7.23 12.67
N SER A 56 -2.57 -7.88 12.65
CA SER A 56 -1.31 -7.16 12.50
C SER A 56 -1.21 -6.42 11.16
N VAL A 57 -0.79 -5.16 11.23
CA VAL A 57 -0.64 -4.28 10.05
C VAL A 57 0.25 -4.92 8.96
N PRO A 58 1.44 -5.50 9.28
CA PRO A 58 2.27 -6.13 8.25
C PRO A 58 1.58 -7.29 7.53
N PHE A 59 0.75 -8.07 8.23
CA PHE A 59 -0.01 -9.16 7.63
C PHE A 59 -1.08 -8.65 6.66
N ILE A 60 -1.87 -7.65 7.07
CA ILE A 60 -2.87 -7.02 6.19
C ILE A 60 -2.20 -6.47 4.92
N LEU A 61 -1.06 -5.79 5.06
CA LEU A 61 -0.30 -5.25 3.93
C LEU A 61 0.28 -6.35 3.03
N SER A 62 0.73 -7.47 3.60
CA SER A 62 1.21 -8.62 2.84
C SER A 62 0.10 -9.23 1.98
N GLN A 63 -1.11 -9.39 2.55
CA GLN A 63 -2.27 -9.86 1.81
C GLN A 63 -2.68 -8.86 0.71
N MET A 64 -2.64 -7.57 1.01
CA MET A 64 -2.92 -6.52 0.03
C MET A 64 -1.96 -6.60 -1.16
N ASN A 65 -0.66 -6.77 -0.93
CA ASN A 65 0.31 -6.87 -2.03
C ASN A 65 -0.01 -8.00 -3.01
N VAL A 66 -0.46 -9.15 -2.50
CA VAL A 66 -0.90 -10.27 -3.35
C VAL A 66 -2.16 -9.91 -4.13
N ALA A 67 -3.15 -9.30 -3.47
CA ALA A 67 -4.41 -8.90 -4.09
C ALA A 67 -4.21 -7.83 -5.18
N LEU A 68 -3.41 -6.80 -4.91
CA LEU A 68 -3.09 -5.76 -5.90
C LEU A 68 -2.38 -6.37 -7.11
N SER A 69 -1.37 -7.23 -6.88
CA SER A 69 -0.64 -7.87 -7.98
C SER A 69 -1.54 -8.74 -8.86
N ARG A 70 -2.47 -9.49 -8.26
CA ARG A 70 -3.48 -10.26 -9.02
C ARG A 70 -4.36 -9.34 -9.86
N VAL A 71 -4.90 -8.28 -9.28
CA VAL A 71 -5.77 -7.34 -10.00
C VAL A 71 -5.04 -6.67 -11.17
N LEU A 72 -3.79 -6.25 -10.98
CA LEU A 72 -2.99 -5.64 -12.04
C LEU A 72 -2.78 -6.61 -13.22
N ILE A 73 -2.46 -7.88 -12.93
CA ILE A 73 -2.22 -8.91 -13.95
C ILE A 73 -3.52 -9.32 -14.65
N GLU A 74 -4.56 -9.68 -13.89
CA GLU A 74 -5.82 -10.20 -14.41
C GLU A 74 -6.56 -9.17 -15.27
N ASN A 75 -6.52 -7.91 -14.87
CA ASN A 75 -7.20 -6.82 -15.59
C ASN A 75 -6.26 -6.10 -16.58
N LYS A 76 -5.00 -6.54 -16.71
CA LYS A 76 -3.97 -5.95 -17.58
C LYS A 76 -3.83 -4.43 -17.38
N LEU A 77 -3.89 -4.00 -16.12
CA LEU A 77 -3.85 -2.59 -15.78
C LEU A 77 -2.43 -2.06 -15.96
N SER A 78 -2.33 -0.89 -16.58
CA SER A 78 -1.10 -0.12 -16.65
C SER A 78 -1.20 1.04 -15.67
N LEU A 79 -0.14 1.27 -14.92
CA LEU A 79 -0.06 2.34 -13.93
C LEU A 79 0.86 3.46 -14.44
N SER A 80 0.57 4.68 -14.01
CA SER A 80 1.52 5.78 -14.16
C SER A 80 2.75 5.55 -13.27
N GLU A 81 3.86 6.24 -13.57
CA GLU A 81 5.07 6.14 -12.75
C GLU A 81 4.82 6.53 -11.28
N SER A 82 3.99 7.55 -11.05
CA SER A 82 3.57 7.98 -9.71
C SER A 82 2.79 6.88 -8.97
N GLN A 83 1.84 6.24 -9.64
CA GLN A 83 1.04 5.15 -9.06
C GLN A 83 1.92 3.95 -8.69
N ASP A 84 2.84 3.58 -9.57
CA ASP A 84 3.81 2.52 -9.33
C ASP A 84 4.71 2.84 -8.13
N GLU A 85 5.17 4.09 -7.99
CA GLU A 85 5.99 4.51 -6.86
C GLU A 85 5.22 4.41 -5.53
N GLN A 86 3.95 4.84 -5.50
CA GLN A 86 3.10 4.71 -4.32
C GLN A 86 2.86 3.24 -3.94
N ILE A 87 2.62 2.36 -4.92
CA ILE A 87 2.48 0.92 -4.67
C ILE A 87 3.79 0.31 -4.15
N LYS A 88 4.96 0.76 -4.65
CA LYS A 88 6.26 0.32 -4.12
C LYS A 88 6.45 0.73 -2.67
N LYS A 89 6.17 2.00 -2.31
CA LYS A 89 6.21 2.47 -0.91
C LYS A 89 5.28 1.65 -0.03
N LEU A 90 4.07 1.35 -0.50
CA LEU A 90 3.11 0.53 0.23
C LEU A 90 3.60 -0.91 0.45
N ARG A 91 4.30 -1.49 -0.53
CA ARG A 91 4.95 -2.82 -0.41
C ARG A 91 6.03 -2.81 0.65
N GLU A 92 6.85 -1.77 0.73
CA GLU A 92 7.93 -1.65 1.72
C GLU A 92 7.39 -1.66 3.15
N LEU A 93 6.21 -1.08 3.37
CA LEU A 93 5.55 -1.10 4.69
C LEU A 93 5.18 -2.51 5.16
N SER A 94 4.99 -3.46 4.24
CA SER A 94 4.71 -4.87 4.60
C SER A 94 5.94 -5.61 5.12
N VAL A 95 7.14 -5.17 4.76
CA VAL A 95 8.39 -5.87 5.09
C VAL A 95 8.81 -5.48 6.50
N ILE A 96 8.87 -6.48 7.38
CA ILE A 96 9.53 -6.34 8.68
C ILE A 96 11.02 -6.62 8.45
N ARG A 97 11.83 -5.58 8.22
CA ARG A 97 13.30 -5.75 8.17
C ARG A 97 13.84 -5.75 9.61
N TYR A 98 14.27 -6.93 10.09
CA TYR A 98 15.18 -6.99 11.23
C TYR A 98 16.55 -6.49 10.76
N GLY A 99 17.05 -5.41 11.36
CA GLY A 99 18.45 -5.00 11.16
C GLY A 99 19.36 -6.11 11.70
N TYR A 100 20.29 -6.57 10.86
CA TYR A 100 21.35 -7.52 11.23
C TYR A 100 22.68 -6.79 11.24
#